data_AF-A0A314XW14-F1
#
_entry.id   AF-A0A314XW14-F1
#
_cell.length_a   1.000
_cell.length_b   1.000
_cell.length_c   1.000
_cell.angle_alpha   90.00
_cell.angle_beta   90.00
_cell.angle_gamma   90.00
#
_symmetry.space_group_name_H-M   'P 1'
#
loop_
_entity.id
_entity.type
_entity.pdbx_description
1 polymer ?
#
loop_
_entity_poly.entity_id
_entity_poly.type
_entity_poly.pdbx_seq_one_letter_code
_entity_poly.pdbx_strand_id
1 'polypeptide(L)'
;MKPLQIGQLMDQEITKLSGGELQRVALCVCFRKPADIYLIDEPSAYLDSEQHIVAAKVIKRFVLHAKKTTFVVEHDFIIATYMISSVDCIANSPQSLLTGMNLFLFQLDITFRRDPTNYCPGINKLNSTKDREQKAAGSYYYLDD
;
A
#
# COMPACT_ATOMS: atom_id res chain seq x y z
N MET A 1 6.91 3.53 23.10
CA MET A 1 8.29 4.02 23.27
C MET A 1 9.32 3.04 22.74
N LYS A 2 9.54 1.86 23.36
CA LYS A 2 10.63 0.93 22.98
C LYS A 2 10.58 0.33 21.57
N PRO A 3 9.44 -0.16 21.03
CA PRO A 3 9.46 -0.85 19.73
C PRO A 3 9.78 0.09 18.57
N LEU A 4 9.30 1.34 18.60
CA LEU A 4 9.59 2.34 17.55
C LEU A 4 10.88 3.14 17.82
N GLN A 5 11.62 2.83 18.88
CA GLN A 5 12.89 3.47 19.28
C GLN A 5 12.85 5.02 19.38
N ILE A 6 11.70 5.61 19.67
CA ILE A 6 11.52 7.08 19.73
C ILE A 6 12.37 7.75 20.81
N GLY A 7 12.79 7.02 21.83
CA GLY A 7 13.61 7.57 22.92
C GLY A 7 14.92 8.22 22.43
N GLN A 8 15.52 7.68 21.37
CA GLN A 8 16.75 8.22 20.78
C GLN A 8 16.53 9.47 19.93
N LEU A 9 15.26 9.77 19.59
CA LEU A 9 14.86 10.86 18.71
C LEU A 9 14.31 12.06 19.49
N MET A 10 14.12 11.96 20.81
CA MET A 10 13.43 13.00 21.59
C MET A 10 14.18 14.34 21.64
N ASP A 11 15.51 14.28 21.61
CA ASP A 11 16.38 15.48 21.67
C ASP A 11 16.82 15.96 20.28
N GLN A 12 16.36 15.29 19.22
CA GLN A 12 16.70 15.64 17.85
C GLN A 12 15.71 16.63 17.26
N GLU A 13 16.22 17.60 16.50
CA GLU A 13 15.38 18.47 15.70
C GLU A 13 14.70 17.67 14.58
N ILE A 14 13.41 17.91 14.36
CA ILE A 14 12.61 17.21 13.34
C ILE A 14 13.26 17.32 11.95
N THR A 15 13.90 18.44 11.66
CA THR A 15 14.61 18.71 10.39
C THR A 15 15.82 17.80 10.15
N LYS A 16 16.30 17.10 11.18
CA LYS A 16 17.47 16.20 11.11
C LYS A 16 17.09 14.72 11.06
N LEU A 17 15.80 14.38 11.17
CA LEU A 17 15.32 13.00 11.16
C LEU A 17 15.34 12.41 9.74
N SER A 18 15.71 11.14 9.62
CA SER A 18 15.52 10.36 8.39
C SER A 18 14.05 10.06 8.12
N GLY A 19 13.72 9.63 6.89
CA GLY A 19 12.34 9.32 6.50
C GLY A 19 11.69 8.26 7.42
N GLY A 20 12.39 7.16 7.70
CA GLY A 20 11.89 6.12 8.60
C GLY A 20 11.80 6.56 10.06
N GLU A 21 12.68 7.45 10.53
CA GLU A 21 12.56 8.06 11.86
C GLU A 21 11.34 8.97 11.96
N LEU A 22 11.14 9.82 10.96
CA LEU A 22 10.00 10.72 10.87
C LEU A 22 8.69 9.93 10.82
N GLN A 23 8.63 8.84 10.04
CA GLN A 23 7.47 7.96 9.95
C GLN A 23 7.10 7.35 11.31
N ARG A 24 8.11 6.87 12.06
CA ARG A 24 7.92 6.32 13.42
C ARG A 24 7.43 7.38 14.40
N VAL A 25 7.96 8.60 14.32
CA VAL A 25 7.49 9.74 15.13
C VAL A 25 6.05 10.10 14.75
N ALA A 26 5.70 10.14 13.47
CA ALA A 26 4.36 10.44 12.98
C ALA A 26 3.32 9.42 13.49
N LEU A 27 3.63 8.12 13.42
CA LEU A 27 2.78 7.07 14.01
C LEU A 27 2.55 7.29 15.51
N CYS A 28 3.59 7.68 16.25
CA CYS A 28 3.47 7.97 17.68
C CYS A 28 2.60 9.19 17.96
N VAL A 29 2.74 10.25 17.15
CA VAL A 29 1.91 11.46 17.25
C VAL A 29 0.45 11.13 16.93
N CYS A 30 0.20 10.30 15.92
CA CYS A 30 -1.14 9.84 15.54
C CYS A 30 -1.81 9.12 16.71
N PHE A 31 -1.16 8.11 17.30
CA PHE A 31 -1.73 7.35 18.42
C PHE A 31 -1.87 8.12 19.73
N ARG A 32 -1.12 9.21 19.91
CA ARG A 32 -1.28 10.08 21.09
C ARG A 32 -2.58 10.88 21.03
N LYS A 33 -3.09 11.19 19.85
CA LYS A 33 -4.35 11.94 19.70
C LYS A 33 -5.54 11.01 19.94
N PRO A 34 -6.43 11.30 20.89
CA PRO A 34 -7.63 10.51 21.08
C PRO A 34 -8.56 10.70 19.87
N ALA A 35 -8.95 9.60 19.24
CA ALA A 35 -9.90 9.59 18.12
C ALA A 35 -10.75 8.31 18.16
N ASP A 36 -11.92 8.36 17.53
CA ASP A 36 -12.78 7.18 17.35
C ASP A 36 -12.39 6.36 16.13
N ILE A 37 -11.88 7.05 15.10
CA ILE A 37 -11.37 6.45 13.87
C ILE A 37 -9.95 6.99 13.59
N TYR A 38 -9.01 6.09 13.30
CA TYR A 38 -7.68 6.43 12.84
C TYR A 38 -7.54 6.09 11.35
N LEU A 39 -6.93 6.98 10.57
CA LEU A 39 -6.59 6.74 9.17
C LEU A 39 -5.07 6.74 9.06
N ILE A 40 -4.50 5.66 8.52
CA ILE A 40 -3.06 5.48 8.40
C ILE A 40 -2.76 5.11 6.95
N ASP A 41 -2.11 6.02 6.25
CA ASP A 41 -1.71 5.83 4.85
C ASP A 41 -0.23 5.43 4.78
N GLU A 42 0.04 4.30 4.13
CA GLU A 42 1.37 3.70 3.95
C GLU A 42 2.28 3.75 5.20
N PRO A 43 1.89 3.12 6.33
CA PRO A 43 2.71 3.15 7.53
C PRO A 43 4.10 2.51 7.35
N SER A 44 4.28 1.61 6.38
CA SER A 44 5.56 1.01 6.06
C SER A 44 6.52 1.90 5.26
N ALA A 45 6.09 3.08 4.81
CA ALA A 45 6.93 3.94 3.98
C ALA A 45 8.28 4.26 4.66
N TYR A 46 9.38 4.12 3.89
CA TYR A 46 10.76 4.39 4.32
C TYR A 46 11.29 3.52 5.47
N LEU A 47 10.55 2.51 5.90
CA LEU A 47 11.00 1.57 6.91
C LEU A 47 11.81 0.44 6.24
N ASP A 48 12.74 -0.14 6.99
CA ASP A 48 13.39 -1.39 6.58
C ASP A 48 12.50 -2.60 6.89
N SER A 49 12.84 -3.77 6.35
CA SER A 49 12.03 -4.99 6.49
C SER A 49 11.79 -5.43 7.95
N GLU A 50 12.70 -5.11 8.86
CA GLU A 50 12.51 -5.38 10.29
C GLU A 50 11.52 -4.37 10.90
N GLN A 51 11.70 -3.09 10.60
CA GLN A 51 10.86 -1.99 11.05
C GLN A 51 9.44 -2.08 10.49
N HIS A 52 9.23 -2.61 9.28
CA HIS A 52 7.93 -2.93 8.68
C HIS A 52 7.08 -3.78 9.65
N ILE A 53 7.64 -4.89 10.12
CA ILE A 53 6.95 -5.84 11.01
C ILE A 53 6.71 -5.21 12.38
N VAL A 54 7.66 -4.43 12.88
CA VAL A 54 7.54 -3.76 14.17
C VAL A 54 6.44 -2.70 14.14
N ALA A 55 6.37 -1.87 13.09
CA ALA A 55 5.32 -0.87 12.91
C ALA A 55 3.94 -1.55 12.85
N ALA A 56 3.79 -2.58 12.02
CA ALA A 56 2.54 -3.34 11.90
C ALA A 56 2.08 -3.95 13.24
N LYS A 57 3.02 -4.52 14.03
CA LYS A 57 2.77 -5.02 15.39
C LYS A 57 2.28 -3.93 16.33
N VAL A 58 2.90 -2.76 16.29
CA VAL A 58 2.53 -1.62 17.13
C VAL A 58 1.13 -1.12 16.76
N ILE A 59 0.85 -0.94 15.47
CA ILE A 59 -0.47 -0.53 14.96
C ILE A 59 -1.54 -1.52 15.44
N LYS A 60 -1.36 -2.81 15.13
CA LYS A 60 -2.34 -3.86 15.50
C LYS A 60 -2.58 -3.92 17.01
N ARG A 61 -1.52 -3.85 17.81
CA ARG A 61 -1.62 -3.88 19.28
C ARG A 61 -2.33 -2.65 19.83
N PHE A 62 -2.05 -1.48 19.27
CA PHE A 62 -2.74 -0.24 19.66
C PHE A 62 -4.24 -0.35 19.37
N VAL A 63 -4.63 -0.74 18.15
CA VAL A 63 -6.03 -0.91 17.73
C VAL A 63 -6.79 -1.86 18.65
N LEU A 64 -6.21 -3.03 18.94
CA LEU A 64 -6.82 -4.05 19.79
C LEU A 64 -7.01 -3.58 21.24
N HIS A 65 -6.02 -2.88 21.82
CA HIS A 65 -6.11 -2.41 23.20
C HIS A 65 -7.00 -1.17 23.35
N ALA A 66 -6.93 -0.23 22.41
CA ALA A 66 -7.70 1.00 22.45
C ALA A 66 -9.18 0.77 22.09
N LYS A 67 -9.52 -0.37 21.49
CA LYS A 67 -10.87 -0.69 20.96
C LYS A 67 -11.39 0.41 20.04
N LYS A 68 -10.51 0.92 19.18
CA LYS A 68 -10.79 1.97 18.20
C LYS A 68 -10.78 1.40 16.78
N THR A 69 -11.47 2.06 15.86
CA THR A 69 -11.50 1.65 14.45
C THR A 69 -10.32 2.29 13.73
N THR A 70 -9.65 1.54 12.85
CA THR A 70 -8.52 2.04 12.07
C THR A 70 -8.60 1.57 10.63
N PHE A 71 -8.47 2.51 9.69
CA PHE A 71 -8.24 2.21 8.28
C PHE A 71 -6.74 2.31 8.00
N VAL A 72 -6.19 1.29 7.37
CA VAL A 72 -4.78 1.28 6.95
C VAL A 72 -4.71 1.03 5.45
N VAL A 73 -4.03 1.92 4.74
CA VAL A 73 -3.70 1.76 3.31
C VAL A 73 -2.26 1.28 3.22
N GLU A 74 -2.03 0.24 2.44
CA GLU A 74 -0.71 -0.39 2.31
C GLU A 74 -0.49 -0.89 0.89
N HIS A 75 0.77 -0.78 0.45
CA HIS A 75 1.25 -1.42 -0.77
C HIS A 75 1.97 -2.74 -0.47
N ASP A 76 2.45 -2.94 0.76
CA ASP A 76 3.09 -4.18 1.18
C ASP A 76 2.03 -5.22 1.58
N PHE A 77 1.88 -6.23 0.72
CA PHE A 77 0.90 -7.31 0.90
C PHE A 77 1.07 -8.08 2.22
N ILE A 78 2.31 -8.26 2.69
CA ILE A 78 2.60 -9.02 3.91
C ILE A 78 2.10 -8.24 5.13
N ILE A 79 2.35 -6.94 5.15
CA ILE A 79 1.93 -6.05 6.24
C ILE A 79 0.43 -5.86 6.26
N ALA A 80 -0.17 -5.63 5.09
CA ALA A 80 -1.62 -5.58 4.94
C ALA A 80 -2.27 -6.84 5.54
N THR A 81 -1.80 -8.03 5.14
CA THR A 81 -2.32 -9.32 5.64
C THR A 81 -2.12 -9.47 7.14
N TYR A 82 -0.99 -9.01 7.68
CA TYR A 82 -0.72 -9.08 9.11
C TYR A 82 -1.69 -8.21 9.94
N MET A 83 -2.07 -7.04 9.43
CA MET A 83 -2.88 -6.05 10.16
C MET A 83 -4.39 -6.28 10.08
N ILE A 84 -4.87 -7.00 9.08
CA ILE A 84 -6.29 -7.28 8.89
C ILE A 84 -6.86 -8.05 10.11
N SER A 85 -7.99 -7.58 10.62
CA SER A 85 -8.78 -8.23 11.68
C SER A 85 -10.23 -8.52 11.23
N SER A 86 -10.86 -7.60 10.50
CA SER A 86 -12.03 -7.82 9.63
C SER A 86 -12.01 -6.79 8.50
N VAL A 87 -12.55 -7.10 7.31
CA VAL A 87 -12.56 -6.18 6.16
C VAL A 87 -13.99 -5.76 5.84
N ASP A 88 -14.25 -4.46 5.85
CA ASP A 88 -15.45 -3.84 5.28
C ASP A 88 -15.03 -2.53 4.56
N CYS A 89 -15.26 -2.45 3.26
CA CYS A 89 -14.65 -1.47 2.33
C CYS A 89 -15.69 -0.94 1.31
N ILE A 90 -15.65 0.34 0.92
CA ILE A 90 -16.53 0.92 -0.11
C ILE A 90 -15.71 1.33 -1.34
N ALA A 91 -15.85 0.54 -2.39
CA ALA A 91 -15.23 0.73 -3.69
C ALA A 91 -16.03 1.74 -4.54
N ASN A 92 -15.38 2.30 -5.58
CA ASN A 92 -16.12 2.85 -6.72
C ASN A 92 -17.14 1.81 -7.20
N SER A 93 -18.25 2.25 -7.80
CA SER A 93 -19.23 1.32 -8.36
C SER A 93 -18.52 0.24 -9.19
N PRO A 94 -18.80 -1.06 -8.94
CA PRO A 94 -18.05 -2.15 -9.54
C PRO A 94 -17.91 -1.95 -11.04
N GLN A 95 -16.66 -1.87 -11.50
CA GLN A 95 -16.37 -1.80 -12.93
C GLN A 95 -16.03 -3.21 -13.43
N SER A 96 -16.23 -3.44 -14.73
CA SER A 96 -15.80 -4.71 -15.32
C SER A 96 -14.29 -4.87 -15.13
N LEU A 97 -13.82 -6.12 -15.02
CA LEU A 97 -12.39 -6.41 -14.90
C LEU A 97 -11.59 -5.71 -16.01
N LEU A 98 -12.11 -5.74 -17.24
CA LEU A 98 -11.50 -5.07 -18.37
C LEU A 98 -11.39 -3.57 -18.13
N THR A 99 -12.47 -2.91 -17.73
CA THR A 99 -12.50 -1.47 -17.51
C THR A 99 -11.61 -1.06 -16.35
N GLY A 100 -11.72 -1.75 -15.20
CA GLY A 100 -10.93 -1.46 -14.00
C GLY A 100 -9.44 -1.69 -14.21
N MET A 101 -9.06 -2.81 -14.85
CA MET A 101 -7.65 -3.11 -15.15
C MET A 101 -7.10 -2.22 -16.24
N ASN A 102 -7.85 -1.92 -17.30
CA ASN A 102 -7.40 -0.95 -18.29
C ASN A 102 -7.23 0.41 -17.66
N LEU A 103 -8.16 0.86 -16.81
CA LEU A 103 -8.02 2.11 -16.09
C LEU A 103 -6.79 2.12 -15.19
N PHE A 104 -6.62 1.09 -14.36
CA PHE A 104 -5.47 0.95 -13.46
C PHE A 104 -4.14 0.86 -14.20
N LEU A 105 -4.05 0.04 -15.25
CA LEU A 105 -2.82 -0.20 -16.00
C LEU A 105 -2.49 0.93 -16.99
N PHE A 106 -3.51 1.57 -17.56
CA PHE A 106 -3.36 2.85 -18.25
C PHE A 106 -2.75 3.88 -17.31
N GLN A 107 -3.27 3.99 -16.09
CA GLN A 107 -2.72 4.89 -15.06
C GLN A 107 -1.27 4.56 -14.72
N LEU A 108 -0.86 3.29 -14.80
CA LEU A 108 0.52 2.87 -14.60
C LEU A 108 1.40 2.93 -15.87
N ASP A 109 0.85 3.24 -17.05
CA ASP A 109 1.46 3.13 -18.39
C ASP A 109 2.18 1.79 -18.65
N ILE A 110 1.67 0.73 -18.03
CA ILE A 110 2.17 -0.62 -18.19
C ILE A 110 1.12 -1.42 -18.94
N THR A 111 1.53 -2.14 -19.97
CA THR A 111 0.63 -3.05 -20.67
C THR A 111 0.89 -4.50 -20.30
N PHE A 112 -0.18 -5.27 -20.29
CA PHE A 112 -0.14 -6.70 -20.05
C PHE A 112 -0.63 -7.45 -21.28
N ARG A 113 0.13 -8.47 -21.65
CA ARG A 113 -0.29 -9.47 -22.64
C ARG A 113 -0.76 -10.73 -21.93
N ARG A 114 -1.57 -11.54 -22.59
CA ARG A 114 -1.81 -12.93 -22.19
C ARG A 114 -0.96 -13.88 -23.01
N ASP A 115 -0.53 -14.94 -22.35
CA ASP A 115 0.06 -16.09 -23.02
C ASP A 115 -1.07 -16.91 -23.68
N PRO A 116 -0.99 -17.24 -24.98
CA PRO A 116 -2.07 -17.95 -25.68
C PRO A 116 -2.25 -19.42 -25.26
N THR A 117 -1.27 -20.01 -24.57
CA THR A 117 -1.31 -21.42 -24.17
C THR A 117 -1.91 -21.63 -22.79
N ASN A 118 -1.59 -20.72 -21.86
CA ASN A 118 -1.98 -20.83 -20.45
C ASN A 118 -2.75 -19.61 -19.93
N TYR A 119 -2.93 -18.59 -20.77
CA TYR A 119 -3.73 -17.39 -20.50
C TYR A 119 -3.24 -16.51 -19.33
N CYS A 120 -2.02 -16.74 -18.83
CA CYS A 120 -1.43 -15.95 -17.75
C CYS A 120 -1.08 -14.52 -18.22
N PRO A 121 -1.38 -13.49 -17.39
CA PRO A 121 -1.04 -12.10 -17.70
C PRO A 121 0.45 -11.85 -17.43
N GLY A 122 1.17 -11.38 -18.46
CA GLY A 122 2.58 -11.04 -18.38
C GLY A 122 2.82 -9.58 -18.76
N ILE A 123 3.65 -8.89 -17.98
CA ILE A 123 4.07 -7.50 -18.25
C ILE A 123 4.80 -7.46 -19.58
N ASN A 124 4.40 -6.56 -20.47
CA ASN A 124 5.20 -6.26 -21.64
C ASN A 124 6.44 -5.47 -21.25
N LYS A 125 7.55 -5.81 -21.90
CA LYS A 125 8.73 -4.96 -21.84
C LYS A 125 8.35 -3.63 -22.49
N LEU A 126 8.75 -2.55 -21.83
CA LEU A 126 8.50 -1.19 -22.28
C LEU A 126 8.98 -1.00 -23.73
N ASN A 127 8.15 -0.38 -24.57
CA ASN A 127 8.39 -0.12 -26.00
C ASN A 127 8.59 -1.37 -26.88
N SER A 128 8.33 -2.55 -26.34
CA SER A 128 8.21 -3.73 -27.20
C SER A 128 7.10 -3.51 -28.22
N THR A 129 7.18 -4.23 -29.34
CA THR A 129 6.19 -4.09 -30.41
C THR A 129 4.76 -4.24 -29.87
N LYS A 130 4.52 -5.26 -29.02
CA LYS A 130 3.22 -5.50 -28.38
C LYS A 130 2.80 -4.39 -27.40
N ASP A 131 3.74 -3.80 -26.66
CA ASP A 131 3.45 -2.67 -25.75
C ASP A 131 2.96 -1.44 -26.54
N ARG A 132 3.63 -1.11 -27.65
CA ARG A 132 3.26 0.04 -28.48
C ARG A 132 1.92 -0.14 -29.18
N GLU A 133 1.66 -1.34 -29.67
CA GLU A 133 0.38 -1.68 -30.31
C GLU A 133 -0.77 -1.59 -29.32
N GLN A 134 -0.61 -2.15 -28.12
CA GLN A 134 -1.61 -2.10 -27.06
C GLN A 134 -1.92 -0.67 -26.60
N LYS A 135 -0.88 0.15 -26.41
CA LYS A 135 -1.04 1.57 -26.04
C LYS A 135 -1.72 2.37 -27.15
N ALA A 136 -1.33 2.17 -28.40
CA ALA A 136 -1.95 2.85 -29.54
C ALA A 136 -3.43 2.47 -29.70
N ALA A 137 -3.80 1.24 -29.32
CA ALA A 137 -5.18 0.77 -29.31
C ALA A 137 -5.99 1.22 -28.07
N GLY A 138 -5.34 1.84 -27.07
CA GLY A 138 -5.97 2.20 -25.79
C GLY A 138 -6.31 1.00 -24.89
N SER A 139 -5.73 -0.17 -25.17
CA SER A 139 -6.04 -1.43 -24.48
C SER A 139 -4.80 -1.98 -23.79
N TYR A 140 -4.67 -1.68 -22.50
CA TYR A 140 -3.59 -2.03 -21.59
C TYR A 140 -3.76 -3.42 -20.98
N TYR A 141 -4.97 -3.96 -21.02
CA TYR A 141 -5.33 -5.30 -20.58
C TYR A 141 -6.35 -5.90 -21.53
N TYR A 142 -6.13 -7.14 -21.95
CA TYR A 142 -7.09 -7.89 -22.77
C TYR A 142 -7.74 -9.01 -21.95
N LEU A 143 -9.04 -9.18 -22.18
CA LEU A 143 -9.79 -10.39 -21.88
C LEU A 143 -10.15 -10.99 -23.24
N ASP A 144 -9.61 -12.16 -23.56
CA ASP A 144 -10.11 -12.94 -24.70
C ASP A 144 -11.51 -13.50 -24.33
N ASP A 145 -12.37 -13.68 -25.33
CA ASP A 145 -13.65 -14.41 -25.20
C ASP A 145 -13.44 -15.89 -24.81
#